data_AF-A0A9X4P2H8-F1
#
_entry.id   AF-A0A9X4P2H8-F1
#
_cell.length_a   1.000
_cell.length_b   1.000
_cell.length_c   1.000
_cell.angle_alpha   90.00
_cell.angle_beta   90.00
_cell.angle_gamma   90.00
#
_symmetry.space_group_name_H-M   'P 1'
#
loop_
_entity.id
_entity.type
_entity.pdbx_description
1 polymer ?
#
loop_
_entity_poly.entity_id
_entity_poly.type
_entity_poly.pdbx_seq_one_letter_code
_entity_poly.pdbx_strand_id
1 'polypeptide(L)'
;MKKKSLSESGFERNTKRTSKREVLNVQQWFNRSATVRRRPAVEHPFRVIQRHFKHVKVGYRGPIKNTVQLHPLFALSNLWMARRMLLQEFSA
;
A
#
# COMPACT_ATOMS: atom_id res chain seq x y z
N MET A 1 14.87 15.15 65.22
CA MET A 1 15.43 15.15 63.85
C MET A 1 15.45 13.74 63.29
N LYS A 2 14.57 13.41 62.32
CA LYS A 2 14.82 12.47 61.22
C LYS A 2 13.96 12.97 60.05
N LYS A 3 14.58 13.65 59.08
CA LYS A 3 13.90 14.10 57.87
C LYS A 3 13.63 12.86 57.01
N LYS A 4 12.37 12.46 56.82
CA LYS A 4 11.98 11.57 55.72
C LYS A 4 11.81 12.44 54.49
N SER A 5 12.81 12.42 53.61
CA SER A 5 12.76 13.05 52.29
C SER A 5 11.65 12.38 51.47
N LEU A 6 10.76 13.19 50.88
CA LEU A 6 9.93 12.76 49.77
C LEU A 6 10.87 12.38 48.61
N SER A 7 11.02 11.09 48.31
CA SER A 7 11.42 10.68 46.98
C SER A 7 10.14 10.45 46.20
N GLU A 8 9.96 11.33 45.22
CA GLU A 8 8.92 11.36 44.21
C GLU A 8 8.47 9.95 43.82
N SER A 9 7.16 9.79 43.73
CA SER A 9 6.48 8.60 43.23
C SER A 9 7.03 8.18 41.85
N GLY A 10 8.13 7.46 41.86
CA GLY A 10 8.69 6.76 40.71
C GLY A 10 7.90 5.48 40.51
N PHE A 11 6.82 5.57 39.74
CA PHE A 11 6.23 4.37 39.12
C PHE A 11 7.23 3.85 38.08
N GLU A 12 8.27 3.15 38.55
CA GLU A 12 9.20 2.44 37.69
C GLU A 12 8.44 1.33 36.96
N ARG A 13 7.98 1.64 35.74
CA ARG A 13 7.55 0.59 34.81
C ARG A 13 8.80 -0.20 34.43
N ASN A 14 9.03 -1.31 35.11
CA ASN A 14 9.93 -2.36 34.65
C ASN A 14 9.31 -3.01 33.40
N THR A 15 9.40 -2.32 32.26
CA THR A 15 9.02 -2.92 30.99
C THR A 15 10.19 -3.79 30.54
N LYS A 16 10.23 -5.03 31.01
CA LYS A 16 10.92 -6.11 30.28
C LYS A 16 10.22 -6.25 28.93
N ARG A 17 10.52 -5.34 27.98
CA ARG A 17 10.11 -5.48 26.59
C ARG A 17 10.91 -6.65 26.06
N THR A 18 10.27 -7.81 26.06
CA THR A 18 10.85 -9.05 25.55
C THR A 18 11.28 -8.79 24.11
N SER A 19 12.51 -9.17 23.71
CA SER A 19 13.05 -8.82 22.38
C SER A 19 12.12 -9.27 21.24
N LYS A 20 11.37 -10.36 21.45
CA LYS A 20 10.32 -10.87 20.55
C LYS A 20 9.23 -9.84 20.21
N ARG A 21 8.82 -8.99 21.16
CA ARG A 21 7.82 -7.92 20.92
C ARG A 21 8.39 -6.77 20.09
N GLU A 22 9.67 -6.48 20.23
CA GLU A 22 10.36 -5.44 19.46
C GLU A 22 10.54 -5.88 18.00
N VAL A 23 10.96 -7.13 17.78
CA VAL A 23 11.05 -7.72 16.43
C VAL A 23 9.68 -7.76 15.75
N LEU A 24 8.61 -8.13 16.47
CA LEU A 24 7.25 -8.13 15.93
C LEU A 24 6.77 -6.72 15.53
N ASN A 25 7.18 -5.69 16.27
CA ASN A 25 6.87 -4.28 15.98
C ASN A 25 7.63 -3.79 14.74
N VAL A 26 8.93 -4.08 14.64
CA VAL A 26 9.74 -3.75 13.45
C VAL A 26 9.20 -4.48 12.21
N GLN A 27 8.79 -5.74 12.35
CA GLN A 27 8.22 -6.51 11.25
C GLN A 27 6.83 -6.03 10.84
N GLN A 28 5.98 -5.64 11.80
CA GLN A 28 4.70 -4.98 11.50
C GLN A 28 4.91 -3.63 10.82
N TRP A 29 5.89 -2.84 11.26
CA TRP A 29 6.24 -1.57 10.63
C TRP A 29 6.73 -1.77 9.20
N PHE A 30 7.57 -2.77 8.96
CA PHE A 30 8.05 -3.11 7.62
C PHE A 30 6.90 -3.55 6.71
N ASN A 31 6.04 -4.46 7.18
CA ASN A 31 4.87 -4.94 6.44
C ASN A 31 3.90 -3.78 6.13
N ARG A 32 3.69 -2.87 7.09
CA ARG A 32 2.86 -1.67 6.90
C ARG A 32 3.48 -0.71 5.87
N SER A 33 4.78 -0.51 5.91
CA SER A 33 5.48 0.35 4.95
C SER A 33 5.48 -0.25 3.53
N ALA A 34 5.66 -1.55 3.42
CA ALA A 34 5.59 -2.28 2.15
C ALA A 34 4.19 -2.23 1.54
N THR A 35 3.14 -2.42 2.34
CA THR A 35 1.76 -2.34 1.86
C THR A 35 1.38 -0.94 1.40
N VAL A 36 1.77 0.11 2.12
CA VAL A 36 1.51 1.51 1.71
C VAL A 36 2.18 1.84 0.37
N ARG A 37 3.41 1.37 0.13
CA ARG A 37 4.10 1.60 -1.15
C ARG A 37 3.49 0.83 -2.32
N ARG A 38 2.96 -0.38 -2.07
CA ARG A 38 2.36 -1.22 -3.11
C ARG A 38 0.96 -0.77 -3.50
N ARG A 39 0.15 -0.25 -2.56
CA ARG A 39 -1.22 0.22 -2.82
C ARG A 39 -1.37 1.14 -4.03
N PRO A 40 -0.62 2.25 -4.18
CA PRO A 40 -0.77 3.11 -5.35
C PRO A 40 -0.39 2.41 -6.67
N ALA A 41 0.53 1.45 -6.65
CA ALA A 41 0.92 0.71 -7.86
C ALA A 41 -0.19 -0.24 -8.37
N VAL A 42 -1.00 -0.82 -7.46
CA VAL A 42 -2.14 -1.67 -7.85
C VAL A 42 -3.46 -0.90 -7.95
N GLU A 43 -3.73 0.07 -7.08
CA GLU A 43 -4.97 0.85 -7.10
C GLU A 43 -5.07 1.74 -8.35
N HIS A 44 -3.92 2.25 -8.83
CA HIS A 44 -3.90 3.13 -9.99
C HIS A 44 -4.40 2.46 -11.29
N PRO A 45 -3.94 1.26 -11.69
CA PRO A 45 -4.47 0.61 -12.88
C PRO A 45 -5.95 0.26 -12.78
N PHE A 46 -6.46 -0.16 -11.62
CA PHE A 46 -7.90 -0.37 -11.45
C PHE A 46 -8.70 0.93 -11.67
N ARG A 47 -8.22 2.06 -11.15
CA ARG A 47 -8.86 3.35 -11.36
C ARG A 47 -8.85 3.77 -12.83
N VAL A 48 -7.76 3.51 -13.55
CA VAL A 48 -7.64 3.80 -14.98
C VAL A 48 -8.61 2.94 -15.79
N ILE A 49 -8.67 1.64 -15.50
CA ILE A 49 -9.60 0.70 -16.15
C ILE A 49 -11.07 1.09 -15.92
N GLN A 50 -11.42 1.46 -14.69
CA GLN A 50 -12.80 1.83 -14.36
C GLN A 50 -13.20 3.20 -14.93
N ARG A 51 -12.32 4.20 -14.87
CA ARG A 51 -12.66 5.59 -15.28
C ARG A 51 -12.41 5.87 -16.75
N HIS A 52 -11.25 5.49 -17.30
CA HIS A 52 -10.90 5.79 -18.69
C HIS A 52 -11.50 4.78 -19.66
N PHE A 53 -11.42 3.49 -19.33
CA PHE A 53 -11.97 2.43 -20.18
C PHE A 53 -13.43 2.08 -19.86
N LYS A 54 -14.04 2.78 -18.88
CA LYS A 54 -15.45 2.62 -18.47
C LYS A 54 -15.84 1.17 -18.13
N HIS A 55 -14.88 0.34 -17.70
CA HIS A 55 -15.11 -1.05 -17.31
C HIS A 55 -15.63 -1.12 -15.86
N VAL A 56 -16.81 -0.53 -15.62
CA VAL A 56 -17.46 -0.46 -14.30
C VAL A 56 -18.42 -1.65 -14.09
N LYS A 57 -18.94 -2.22 -15.19
CA LYS A 57 -19.80 -3.42 -15.18
C LYS A 57 -19.25 -4.45 -16.16
N VAL A 58 -19.38 -5.72 -15.81
CA VAL A 58 -19.05 -6.85 -16.70
C VAL A 58 -20.02 -6.86 -17.89
N GLY A 59 -19.49 -6.76 -19.11
CA GLY A 59 -20.27 -6.63 -20.33
C GLY A 59 -20.75 -7.95 -20.92
N TYR A 60 -20.09 -9.08 -20.63
CA TYR A 60 -20.37 -10.36 -21.27
C TYR A 60 -21.04 -11.37 -20.33
N ARG A 61 -21.96 -12.17 -20.91
CA ARG A 61 -22.53 -13.38 -20.30
C ARG A 61 -21.49 -14.50 -20.35
N GLY A 62 -20.66 -14.61 -19.32
CA GLY A 62 -19.68 -15.67 -19.15
C GLY A 62 -18.40 -15.22 -18.46
N PRO A 63 -17.94 -15.92 -17.40
CA PRO A 63 -16.71 -15.55 -16.68
C PRO A 63 -15.48 -15.48 -17.58
N ILE A 64 -15.31 -16.48 -18.45
CA ILE A 64 -14.16 -16.63 -19.35
C ILE A 64 -14.03 -15.42 -20.30
N LYS A 65 -15.15 -14.97 -20.88
CA LYS A 65 -15.17 -13.83 -21.81
C LYS A 65 -14.81 -12.52 -21.12
N ASN A 66 -15.18 -12.38 -19.84
CA ASN A 66 -14.81 -11.23 -19.04
C ASN A 66 -13.31 -11.26 -18.67
N THR A 67 -12.74 -12.42 -18.30
CA THR A 67 -11.30 -12.52 -17.99
C THR A 67 -10.42 -12.24 -19.20
N VAL A 68 -10.78 -12.75 -20.38
CA VAL A 68 -10.04 -12.47 -21.63
C VAL A 68 -9.97 -10.96 -21.92
N GLN A 69 -11.03 -10.20 -21.61
CA GLN A 69 -11.06 -8.75 -21.78
C GLN A 69 -10.18 -8.00 -20.75
N LEU A 70 -9.98 -8.55 -19.55
CA LEU A 70 -9.17 -7.91 -18.52
C LEU A 70 -7.68 -7.84 -18.92
N HIS A 71 -7.15 -8.86 -19.58
CA HIS A 71 -5.75 -8.91 -20.01
C HIS A 71 -5.31 -7.69 -20.86
N PRO A 72 -5.98 -7.35 -21.97
CA PRO A 72 -5.64 -6.16 -22.75
C PRO A 72 -5.90 -4.86 -21.97
N LEU A 73 -6.92 -4.80 -21.12
CA LEU A 73 -7.19 -3.60 -20.30
C LEU A 73 -6.04 -3.29 -19.33
N PHE A 74 -5.44 -4.32 -18.72
CA PHE A 74 -4.25 -4.14 -17.89
C PHE A 74 -3.03 -3.71 -18.71
N ALA A 75 -2.83 -4.27 -19.91
CA ALA A 75 -1.76 -3.85 -20.80
C ALA A 75 -1.91 -2.37 -21.22
N LEU A 76 -3.12 -1.96 -21.61
CA LEU A 76 -3.42 -0.57 -21.96
C LEU A 76 -3.27 0.38 -20.76
N SER A 77 -3.62 -0.06 -19.55
CA SER A 77 -3.41 0.74 -18.35
C SER A 77 -1.93 1.02 -18.11
N ASN A 78 -1.06 0.03 -18.30
CA ASN A 78 0.39 0.22 -18.18
C ASN A 78 0.91 1.21 -19.23
N LEU A 79 0.42 1.10 -20.47
CA LEU A 79 0.76 2.04 -21.54
C LEU A 79 0.29 3.47 -21.22
N TRP A 80 -0.91 3.62 -20.65
CA TRP A 80 -1.46 4.93 -20.27
C TRP A 80 -0.65 5.59 -19.14
N MET A 81 -0.04 4.80 -18.25
CA MET A 81 0.90 5.30 -17.24
C MET A 81 2.21 5.76 -17.88
N ALA A 82 2.73 5.00 -18.85
CA ALA A 82 3.96 5.33 -19.59
C ALA A 82 3.80 6.54 -20.54
N ARG A 83 2.57 7.00 -20.81
CA ARG A 83 2.30 8.07 -21.80
C ARG A 83 3.15 9.33 -21.61
N ARG A 84 3.43 9.73 -20.36
CA ARG A 84 4.19 10.96 -20.10
C ARG A 84 5.66 10.80 -20.48
N MET A 85 6.21 9.60 -20.28
CA MET A 85 7.57 9.26 -20.68
C MET A 85 7.67 9.16 -22.20
N LEU A 86 6.74 8.42 -22.82
CA LEU A 86 6.73 8.24 -24.27
C LEU A 86 6.56 9.57 -25.02
N LEU A 87 5.62 10.43 -24.59
CA LEU A 87 5.42 11.75 -25.22
C LEU A 87 6.58 12.72 -24.98
N GLN A 88 7.37 12.54 -23.92
CA GLN A 88 8.60 13.32 -23.70
C GLN A 88 9.72 12.88 -24.64
N GLU A 89 9.84 11.59 -24.93
CA GLU A 89 10.85 11.08 -25.88
C GLU A 89 10.62 11.59 -27.31
N PHE A 90 9.37 11.76 -27.75
CA PHE A 90 9.06 12.32 -29.08
C PHE A 90 9.19 13.85 -29.16
N SER A 91 9.37 14.52 -28.02
CA SER A 91 9.49 15.99 -27.92
C SER A 91 10.95 16.46 -27.82
N ALA A 92 11.91 15.54 -27.78
CA ALA A 92 13.35 15.79 -27.74
C ALA A 92 13.96 15.65 -29.14
#